data_AF-A0A7X6VPZ7-F1
#
_entry.id   AF-A0A7X6VPZ7-F1
#
_cell.length_a   1.000
_cell.length_b   1.000
_cell.length_c   1.000
_cell.angle_alpha   90.00
_cell.angle_beta   90.00
_cell.angle_gamma   90.00
#
_symmetry.space_group_name_H-M   'P 1'
#
loop_
_entity.id
_entity.type
_entity.pdbx_description
1 polymer ?
#
loop_
_entity_poly.entity_id
_entity_poly.type
_entity_poly.pdbx_seq_one_letter_code
_entity_poly.pdbx_strand_id
1 'polypeptide(L)'
;DYTFLNILGEQLLEIGLEIIEKRQEFIDRLNEQINKFELLPNKKINLVYKPNVEEEQFQQSIRKKQKQDILYETTLNGPHKDDFIVFFDEKDARVFASSGEQRLIVLSLKLALLKVIELKTKRKPILLLDDVLSDLDETRKELFLTKLPNTNQIIMTSVEKINENKQIEIININKGVV
;
A
#
# COMPACT_ATOMS: atom_id res chain seq x y z
N ASP A 1 13.14 -28.66 -20.96
CA ASP A 1 12.12 -29.30 -21.81
C ASP A 1 11.04 -28.27 -22.13
N TYR A 2 10.79 -28.02 -23.43
CA TYR A 2 9.80 -27.03 -23.88
C TYR A 2 8.36 -27.46 -23.58
N THR A 3 8.09 -28.76 -23.55
CA THR A 3 6.75 -29.29 -23.25
C THR A 3 6.37 -28.95 -21.81
N PHE A 4 7.25 -29.24 -20.85
CA PHE A 4 7.05 -28.88 -19.46
C PHE A 4 6.91 -27.37 -19.26
N LEU A 5 7.74 -26.56 -19.93
CA LEU A 5 7.68 -25.10 -19.84
C LEU A 5 6.35 -24.53 -20.36
N ASN A 6 5.75 -25.13 -21.38
CA ASN A 6 4.44 -24.71 -21.88
C ASN A 6 3.33 -25.01 -20.87
N ILE A 7 3.36 -26.18 -20.21
CA ILE A 7 2.39 -26.55 -19.16
C ILE A 7 2.47 -25.56 -18.00
N LEU A 8 3.68 -25.25 -17.53
CA LEU A 8 3.89 -24.26 -16.48
C LEU A 8 3.42 -22.86 -16.91
N GLY A 9 3.62 -22.50 -18.17
CA GLY A 9 3.14 -21.24 -18.74
C GLY A 9 1.62 -21.12 -18.73
N GLU A 10 0.90 -22.21 -19.00
CA GLU A 10 -0.57 -22.22 -18.93
C GLU A 10 -1.08 -22.12 -17.48
N GLN A 11 -0.44 -22.81 -16.53
CA GLN A 11 -0.76 -22.67 -15.11
C GLN A 11 -0.47 -21.26 -14.57
N LEU A 12 0.65 -20.66 -14.99
CA LEU A 12 1.00 -19.29 -14.66
C LEU A 12 -0.02 -18.30 -15.22
N LEU A 13 -0.51 -18.52 -16.43
CA LEU A 13 -1.52 -17.67 -17.05
C LEU A 13 -2.82 -17.69 -16.24
N GLU A 14 -3.33 -18.88 -15.91
CA GLU A 14 -4.59 -19.05 -15.19
C GLU A 14 -4.57 -18.32 -13.85
N ILE A 15 -3.58 -18.61 -13.00
CA ILE A 15 -3.42 -17.98 -11.69
C ILE A 15 -3.07 -16.49 -11.84
N GLY A 16 -2.27 -16.15 -12.85
CA GLY A 16 -1.76 -14.81 -13.03
C GLY A 16 -2.86 -13.81 -13.41
N LEU A 17 -3.81 -14.23 -14.24
CA LEU A 17 -4.99 -13.42 -14.57
C LEU A 17 -5.86 -13.13 -13.33
N GLU A 18 -6.10 -14.14 -12.49
CA GLU A 18 -6.84 -13.96 -11.24
C GLU A 18 -6.13 -12.96 -10.30
N ILE A 19 -4.80 -13.05 -10.17
CA ILE A 19 -4.01 -12.12 -9.36
C ILE A 19 -4.12 -10.68 -9.89
N ILE A 20 -4.02 -10.49 -11.22
CA ILE A 20 -4.11 -9.17 -11.86
C ILE A 20 -5.47 -8.53 -11.57
N GLU A 21 -6.56 -9.28 -11.79
CA GLU A 21 -7.92 -8.81 -11.51
C GLU A 21 -8.08 -8.42 -10.03
N LYS A 22 -7.66 -9.29 -9.10
CA LYS A 22 -7.81 -9.06 -7.65
C LYS A 22 -6.95 -7.89 -7.15
N ARG A 23 -5.81 -7.63 -7.77
CA ARG A 23 -4.97 -6.45 -7.48
C ARG A 23 -5.63 -5.16 -7.95
N GLN A 24 -6.19 -5.15 -9.15
CA GLN A 24 -6.96 -4.00 -9.65
C GLN A 24 -8.13 -3.69 -8.70
N GLU A 25 -8.95 -4.69 -8.36
CA GLU A 25 -10.05 -4.52 -7.39
C GLU A 25 -9.56 -3.99 -6.03
N PHE A 26 -8.41 -4.46 -5.55
CA PHE A 26 -7.85 -4.04 -4.27
C PHE A 26 -7.39 -2.58 -4.29
N ILE A 27 -6.74 -2.16 -5.38
CA ILE A 27 -6.34 -0.77 -5.60
C ILE A 27 -7.56 0.15 -5.68
N ASP A 28 -8.63 -0.27 -6.35
CA ASP A 28 -9.88 0.49 -6.43
C ASP A 28 -10.51 0.67 -5.04
N ARG A 29 -10.56 -0.39 -4.23
CA ARG A 29 -11.04 -0.31 -2.84
C ARG A 29 -10.19 0.61 -1.96
N LEU A 30 -8.88 0.66 -2.19
CA LEU A 30 -8.01 1.61 -1.48
C LEU A 30 -8.34 3.04 -1.89
N ASN A 31 -8.51 3.31 -3.19
CA ASN A 31 -8.86 4.63 -3.73
C ASN A 31 -10.18 5.17 -3.15
N GLU A 32 -11.17 4.29 -2.90
CA GLU A 32 -12.42 4.68 -2.24
C GLU A 32 -12.23 5.20 -0.80
N GLN A 33 -11.17 4.79 -0.10
CA GLN A 33 -10.97 5.12 1.31
C GLN A 33 -9.85 6.14 1.54
N ILE A 34 -8.83 6.19 0.69
CA ILE A 34 -7.57 6.90 0.94
C ILE A 34 -7.71 8.39 1.21
N ASN A 35 -8.66 9.04 0.54
CA ASN A 35 -8.87 10.48 0.67
C ASN A 35 -9.78 10.86 1.85
N LYS A 36 -10.41 9.89 2.54
CA LYS A 36 -11.37 10.16 3.63
C LYS A 36 -10.74 10.71 4.90
N PHE A 37 -9.44 10.45 5.10
CA PHE A 37 -8.71 10.89 6.29
C PHE A 37 -8.09 12.28 6.11
N GLU A 38 -7.97 12.78 4.88
CA GLU A 38 -7.51 14.14 4.56
C GLU A 38 -6.18 14.54 5.25
N LEU A 39 -5.21 13.62 5.33
CA LEU A 39 -3.89 13.90 5.91
C LEU A 39 -3.05 14.85 5.05
N LEU A 40 -3.42 15.04 3.78
CA LEU A 40 -2.85 16.05 2.88
C LEU A 40 -3.96 17.04 2.50
N PRO A 41 -4.08 18.16 3.21
CA PRO A 41 -5.12 19.14 2.94
C PRO A 41 -5.03 19.64 1.49
N ASN A 42 -6.18 19.70 0.82
CA ASN A 42 -6.31 20.16 -0.57
C ASN A 42 -5.57 19.32 -1.62
N LYS A 43 -5.11 18.12 -1.28
CA LYS A 43 -4.47 17.20 -2.24
C LYS A 43 -5.24 15.89 -2.33
N LYS A 44 -5.44 15.39 -3.54
CA LYS A 44 -6.06 14.08 -3.77
C LYS A 44 -5.01 13.04 -4.08
N ILE A 45 -5.01 11.96 -3.30
CA ILE A 45 -4.18 10.79 -3.54
C ILE A 45 -4.95 9.82 -4.44
N ASN A 46 -4.29 9.30 -5.47
CA ASN A 46 -4.84 8.30 -6.36
C ASN A 46 -3.80 7.22 -6.65
N LEU A 47 -4.17 5.96 -6.45
CA LEU A 47 -3.37 4.80 -6.79
C LEU A 47 -3.73 4.32 -8.18
N VAL A 48 -2.73 4.03 -8.99
CA VAL A 48 -2.91 3.41 -10.31
C VAL A 48 -2.13 2.12 -10.36
N TYR A 49 -2.84 1.01 -10.46
CA TYR A 49 -2.23 -0.29 -10.71
C TYR A 49 -1.54 -0.29 -12.09
N LYS A 50 -0.35 -0.88 -12.16
CA LYS A 50 0.45 -1.00 -13.38
C LYS A 50 0.82 -2.46 -13.58
N PRO A 51 -0.03 -3.24 -14.27
CA PRO A 51 0.34 -4.59 -14.61
C PRO A 51 1.57 -4.58 -15.53
N ASN A 52 2.46 -5.54 -15.34
CA ASN A 52 3.62 -5.75 -16.21
C ASN A 52 3.20 -6.18 -17.62
N VAL A 53 2.05 -6.83 -17.72
CA VAL A 53 1.45 -7.29 -18.96
C VAL A 53 -0.07 -7.17 -18.86
N GLU A 54 -0.68 -6.56 -19.87
CA GLU A 54 -2.14 -6.45 -19.96
C GLU A 54 -2.77 -7.85 -20.13
N GLU A 55 -3.96 -8.02 -19.56
CA GLU A 55 -4.70 -9.29 -19.55
C GLU A 55 -4.86 -9.87 -20.97
N GLU A 56 -5.23 -9.04 -21.95
CA GLU A 56 -5.44 -9.49 -23.34
C GLU A 56 -4.13 -9.93 -24.02
N GLN A 57 -2.99 -9.45 -23.52
CA GLN A 57 -1.67 -9.73 -24.08
C GLN A 57 -0.97 -10.87 -23.34
N PHE A 58 -1.39 -11.20 -22.11
CA PHE A 58 -0.65 -12.09 -21.24
C PHE A 58 -0.46 -13.47 -21.87
N GLN A 59 -1.54 -14.08 -22.37
CA GLN A 59 -1.48 -15.39 -23.04
C GLN A 59 -0.51 -15.42 -24.22
N GLN A 60 -0.55 -14.39 -25.08
CA GLN A 60 0.35 -14.30 -26.23
C GLN A 60 1.79 -14.11 -25.78
N SER A 61 1.99 -13.38 -24.70
CA SER A 61 3.30 -12.99 -24.23
C SER A 61 4.10 -14.14 -23.65
N ILE A 62 3.47 -15.05 -22.90
CA ILE A 62 4.10 -16.28 -22.37
C ILE A 62 4.69 -17.12 -23.50
N ARG A 63 3.95 -17.26 -24.61
CA ARG A 63 4.42 -18.05 -25.77
C ARG A 63 5.48 -17.30 -26.58
N LYS A 64 5.30 -16.00 -26.85
CA LYS A 64 6.20 -15.21 -27.70
C LYS A 64 7.54 -14.90 -27.04
N LYS A 65 7.59 -14.78 -25.71
CA LYS A 65 8.80 -14.40 -24.97
C LYS A 65 9.58 -15.56 -24.37
N GLN A 66 9.12 -16.80 -24.55
CA GLN A 66 9.78 -18.00 -24.03
C GLN A 66 11.29 -18.08 -24.35
N LYS A 67 11.71 -17.69 -25.56
CA LYS A 67 13.14 -17.63 -25.93
C LYS A 67 13.93 -16.60 -25.12
N GLN A 68 13.31 -15.46 -24.83
CA GLN A 68 13.93 -14.43 -23.97
C GLN A 68 13.97 -14.90 -22.53
N ASP A 69 12.89 -15.51 -22.02
CA ASP A 69 12.84 -16.04 -20.66
C ASP A 69 13.93 -17.10 -20.42
N ILE A 70 14.19 -17.98 -21.40
CA ILE A 70 15.29 -18.96 -21.35
C ILE A 70 16.65 -18.26 -21.34
N LEU A 71 16.84 -17.24 -22.17
CA LEU A 71 18.11 -16.50 -22.26
C LEU A 71 18.43 -15.74 -20.95
N TYR A 72 17.42 -15.18 -20.30
CA TYR A 72 17.57 -14.44 -19.04
C TYR A 72 17.40 -15.32 -17.80
N GLU A 73 17.12 -16.61 -17.97
CA GLU A 73 16.86 -17.59 -16.91
C GLU A 73 15.78 -17.13 -15.91
N THR A 74 14.80 -16.36 -16.39
CA THR A 74 13.74 -15.78 -15.57
C THR A 74 12.48 -15.52 -16.40
N THR A 75 11.30 -15.66 -15.79
CA THR A 75 10.04 -15.28 -16.44
C THR A 75 9.91 -13.76 -16.46
N LEU A 76 9.88 -13.18 -17.66
CA LEU A 76 9.85 -11.72 -17.81
C LEU A 76 8.44 -11.13 -17.67
N ASN A 77 7.41 -11.93 -17.93
CA ASN A 77 6.03 -11.48 -18.01
C ASN A 77 5.13 -12.18 -16.99
N GLY A 78 4.40 -11.38 -16.20
CA GLY A 78 3.42 -11.88 -15.24
C GLY A 78 3.36 -11.04 -13.97
N PRO A 79 2.43 -11.36 -13.05
CA PRO A 79 2.11 -10.46 -11.95
C PRO A 79 3.22 -10.29 -10.92
N HIS A 80 4.19 -11.20 -10.87
CA HIS A 80 5.39 -11.03 -10.03
C HIS A 80 6.24 -9.81 -10.42
N LYS A 81 5.97 -9.18 -11.57
CA LYS A 81 6.66 -7.99 -12.08
C LYS A 81 5.79 -6.73 -12.08
N ASP A 82 4.54 -6.80 -11.62
CA ASP A 82 3.66 -5.62 -11.59
C ASP A 82 4.14 -4.57 -10.60
N ASP A 83 3.63 -3.36 -10.76
CA ASP A 83 3.84 -2.24 -9.85
C ASP A 83 2.52 -1.46 -9.63
N PHE A 84 2.57 -0.42 -8.81
CA PHE A 84 1.53 0.59 -8.75
C PHE A 84 2.16 1.97 -8.55
N ILE A 85 1.52 2.99 -9.09
CA ILE A 85 1.97 4.37 -8.99
C ILE A 85 1.06 5.10 -8.03
N VAL A 86 1.65 5.90 -7.14
CA VAL A 86 0.91 6.80 -6.26
C VAL A 86 0.97 8.20 -6.84
N PHE A 87 -0.19 8.75 -7.18
CA PHE A 87 -0.34 10.13 -7.61
C PHE A 87 -0.86 10.99 -6.46
N PHE A 88 -0.39 12.23 -6.39
CA PHE A 88 -1.00 13.30 -5.61
C PHE A 88 -1.21 14.51 -6.52
N ASP A 89 -2.45 14.95 -6.69
CA ASP A 89 -2.83 16.00 -7.66
C ASP A 89 -2.24 15.76 -9.06
N GLU A 90 -2.41 14.54 -9.58
CA GLU A 90 -1.94 14.09 -10.90
C GLU A 90 -0.42 14.01 -11.07
N LYS A 91 0.37 14.27 -10.02
CA LYS A 91 1.83 14.14 -10.02
C LYS A 91 2.27 12.85 -9.37
N ASP A 92 3.28 12.20 -9.95
CA ASP A 92 3.92 11.04 -9.34
C ASP A 92 4.53 11.41 -7.97
N ALA A 93 4.00 10.84 -6.90
CA ALA A 93 4.43 11.08 -5.52
C ALA A 93 5.90 10.70 -5.31
N ARG A 94 6.40 9.69 -6.02
CA ARG A 94 7.78 9.24 -5.89
C ARG A 94 8.77 10.32 -6.33
N VAL A 95 8.39 11.12 -7.32
CA VAL A 95 9.26 12.14 -7.94
C VAL A 95 9.00 13.52 -7.33
N PHE A 96 7.74 13.87 -7.09
CA PHE A 96 7.36 15.26 -6.80
C PHE A 96 6.94 15.53 -5.36
N ALA A 97 6.62 14.52 -4.56
CA ALA A 97 6.23 14.74 -3.16
C ALA A 97 7.48 14.99 -2.31
N SER A 98 7.42 15.98 -1.43
CA SER A 98 8.43 16.18 -0.40
C SER A 98 8.46 14.99 0.57
N SER A 99 9.56 14.80 1.31
CA SER A 99 9.68 13.71 2.30
C SER A 99 8.52 13.70 3.31
N GLY A 100 8.11 14.87 3.81
CA GLY A 100 6.94 14.98 4.71
C GLY A 100 5.62 14.59 4.05
N GLU A 101 5.43 14.92 2.77
CA GLU A 101 4.24 14.51 2.02
C GLU A 101 4.23 13.01 1.73
N GLN A 102 5.37 12.42 1.36
CA GLN A 102 5.48 10.98 1.16
C GLN A 102 5.07 10.21 2.43
N ARG A 103 5.45 10.69 3.62
CA ARG A 103 5.02 10.11 4.90
C ARG A 103 3.52 10.19 5.09
N LEU A 104 2.91 11.35 4.83
CA LEU A 104 1.46 11.52 4.93
C LEU A 104 0.69 10.68 3.91
N ILE A 105 1.24 10.47 2.71
CA ILE A 105 0.70 9.55 1.71
C ILE A 105 0.73 8.12 2.25
N VAL A 106 1.85 7.67 2.79
CA VAL A 106 1.98 6.33 3.38
C VAL A 106 1.01 6.15 4.55
N LEU A 107 0.90 7.13 5.44
CA LEU A 107 -0.06 7.09 6.54
C LEU A 107 -1.50 7.03 6.04
N SER A 108 -1.84 7.80 4.99
CA SER A 108 -3.16 7.75 4.35
C SER A 108 -3.44 6.36 3.79
N LEU A 109 -2.45 5.72 3.16
CA LEU A 109 -2.54 4.34 2.67
C LEU A 109 -2.78 3.34 3.80
N LYS A 110 -2.09 3.47 4.94
CA LYS A 110 -2.29 2.60 6.11
C LYS A 110 -3.69 2.75 6.69
N LEU A 111 -4.21 3.97 6.78
CA LEU A 111 -5.57 4.23 7.24
C LEU A 111 -6.64 3.74 6.24
N ALA A 112 -6.39 3.88 4.94
CA ALA A 112 -7.23 3.29 3.89
C ALA A 112 -7.31 1.77 4.03
N LEU A 113 -6.15 1.12 4.17
CA LEU A 113 -6.04 -0.32 4.38
C LEU A 113 -6.79 -0.78 5.63
N LEU A 114 -6.64 -0.05 6.74
CA LEU A 114 -7.39 -0.31 7.99
C LEU A 114 -8.90 -0.41 7.72
N LYS A 115 -9.45 0.53 6.92
CA LYS A 115 -10.87 0.54 6.55
C LYS A 115 -11.25 -0.55 5.57
N VAL A 116 -10.41 -0.86 4.58
CA VAL A 116 -10.65 -1.98 3.66
C VAL A 116 -10.73 -3.31 4.44
N ILE A 117 -9.82 -3.53 5.40
CA ILE A 117 -9.83 -4.71 6.27
C ILE A 117 -11.09 -4.74 7.13
N GLU A 118 -11.47 -3.61 7.73
CA GLU A 118 -12.69 -3.51 8.55
C GLU A 118 -13.95 -3.84 7.73
N LEU A 119 -14.08 -3.28 6.53
CA LEU A 119 -15.22 -3.51 5.64
C LEU A 119 -15.31 -4.96 5.17
N LYS A 120 -14.17 -5.59 4.88
CA LYS A 120 -14.09 -6.98 4.39
C LYS A 120 -14.32 -8.01 5.50
N THR A 121 -13.74 -7.79 6.67
CA THR A 121 -13.77 -8.77 7.78
C THR A 121 -14.88 -8.53 8.79
N LYS A 122 -15.52 -7.34 8.77
CA LYS A 122 -16.46 -6.86 9.80
C LYS A 122 -15.86 -6.82 11.20
N ARG A 123 -14.53 -6.78 11.31
CA ARG A 123 -13.79 -6.68 12.56
C ARG A 123 -12.95 -5.41 12.54
N LYS A 124 -12.75 -4.81 13.71
CA LYS A 124 -11.89 -3.64 13.86
C LYS A 124 -10.45 -4.08 14.12
N PRO A 125 -9.53 -3.94 13.17
CA PRO A 125 -8.12 -4.27 13.40
C PRO A 125 -7.47 -3.29 14.38
N ILE A 126 -6.45 -3.79 15.09
CA ILE A 126 -5.51 -2.98 15.87
C ILE A 126 -4.51 -2.36 14.89
N LEU A 127 -4.28 -1.05 15.00
CA LEU A 127 -3.28 -0.35 14.19
C LEU A 127 -1.99 -0.21 15.01
N LEU A 128 -0.89 -0.75 14.49
CA LEU A 128 0.45 -0.60 15.07
C LEU A 128 1.25 0.38 14.22
N LEU A 129 1.86 1.38 14.84
CA LEU A 129 2.64 2.41 14.15
C LEU A 129 3.99 2.56 14.85
N ASP A 130 5.07 2.21 14.14
CA ASP A 130 6.42 2.28 14.70
C ASP A 130 7.09 3.59 14.28
N ASP A 131 7.41 4.43 15.27
CA ASP A 131 8.10 5.72 15.16
C ASP A 131 7.59 6.64 14.04
N VAL A 132 6.27 6.64 13.80
CA VAL A 132 5.68 7.38 12.68
C VAL A 132 5.68 8.90 12.85
N LEU A 133 5.96 9.38 14.06
CA LEU A 133 5.90 10.79 14.40
C LEU A 133 7.25 11.51 14.29
N SER A 134 8.37 10.81 14.42
CA SER A 134 9.72 11.40 14.58
C SER A 134 10.17 12.29 13.42
N ASP A 135 9.53 12.16 12.28
CA ASP A 135 9.88 12.87 11.05
C ASP A 135 8.74 13.73 10.49
N LEU A 136 7.70 13.96 11.29
CA LEU A 136 6.66 14.92 11.01
C LEU A 136 7.00 16.25 11.72
N ASP A 137 6.61 17.37 11.12
CA ASP A 137 6.59 18.63 11.87
C ASP A 137 5.38 18.66 12.81
N GLU A 138 5.39 19.57 13.80
CA GLU A 138 4.33 19.66 14.82
C GLU A 138 2.93 19.79 14.20
N THR A 139 2.78 20.64 13.18
CA THR A 139 1.50 20.82 12.47
C THR A 139 1.00 19.51 11.87
N ARG A 140 1.87 18.72 11.25
CA ARG A 140 1.53 17.42 10.67
C ARG A 140 1.26 16.35 11.72
N LYS A 141 1.98 16.36 12.85
CA LYS A 141 1.70 15.45 13.98
C LYS A 141 0.32 15.69 14.53
N GLU A 142 -0.02 16.94 14.83
CA GLU A 142 -1.35 17.32 15.32
C GLU A 142 -2.45 16.94 14.31
N LEU A 143 -2.24 17.23 13.02
CA LEU A 143 -3.16 16.82 11.97
C LEU A 143 -3.33 15.30 11.93
N PHE A 144 -2.24 14.54 12.01
CA PHE A 144 -2.30 13.09 11.99
C PHE A 144 -3.08 12.54 13.18
N LEU A 145 -2.74 12.97 14.40
CA LEU A 145 -3.38 12.53 15.63
C LEU A 145 -4.88 12.85 15.65
N THR A 146 -5.29 14.02 15.15
CA THR A 146 -6.71 14.41 15.08
C THR A 146 -7.52 13.65 14.03
N LYS A 147 -6.87 13.08 13.01
CA LYS A 147 -7.50 12.30 11.94
C LYS A 147 -7.50 10.79 12.20
N LEU A 148 -6.86 10.33 13.29
CA LEU A 148 -6.91 8.93 13.68
C LEU A 148 -8.35 8.48 13.99
N PRO A 149 -8.74 7.26 13.58
CA PRO A 149 -10.09 6.77 13.83
C PRO A 149 -10.29 6.37 15.29
N ASN A 150 -11.18 7.08 16.00
CA ASN A 150 -11.52 6.81 17.41
C ASN A 150 -12.23 5.45 17.64
N THR A 151 -12.55 4.73 16.58
CA THR A 151 -13.21 3.43 16.64
C THR A 151 -12.26 2.26 16.80
N ASN A 152 -10.98 2.45 16.50
CA ASN A 152 -9.95 1.41 16.45
C ASN A 152 -9.00 1.56 17.66
N GLN A 153 -8.45 0.44 18.13
CA GLN A 153 -7.32 0.48 19.05
C GLN A 153 -6.04 0.76 18.26
N ILE A 154 -5.27 1.74 18.71
CA ILE A 154 -4.04 2.20 18.05
C ILE A 154 -2.91 2.16 19.07
N ILE A 155 -1.79 1.53 18.69
CA ILE A 155 -0.57 1.48 19.49
C ILE A 155 0.53 2.12 18.65
N MET A 156 1.20 3.12 19.21
CA MET A 156 2.27 3.83 18.53
C MET A 156 3.51 3.93 19.41
N THR A 157 4.68 3.89 18.79
CA THR A 157 5.95 4.22 19.46
C THR A 157 6.40 5.62 19.02
N SER A 158 7.03 6.35 19.93
CA SER A 158 7.67 7.63 19.62
C SER A 158 8.73 7.94 20.68
N VAL A 159 9.81 8.60 20.25
CA VAL A 159 10.80 9.20 21.15
C VAL A 159 10.39 10.58 21.66
N GLU A 160 9.34 11.16 21.06
CA GLU A 160 8.88 12.49 21.36
C GLU A 160 7.80 12.50 22.43
N LYS A 161 7.70 13.61 23.16
CA LYS A 161 6.62 13.81 24.13
C LYS A 161 5.35 14.20 23.39
N ILE A 162 4.36 13.33 23.44
CA ILE A 162 3.00 13.62 22.99
C ILE A 162 2.22 14.14 24.19
N ASN A 163 1.29 15.08 23.97
CA ASN A 163 0.40 15.53 25.04
C ASN A 163 -0.66 14.45 25.32
N GLU A 164 -0.70 13.97 26.55
CA GLU A 164 -1.79 13.10 27.02
C GLU A 164 -3.14 13.81 26.89
N ASN A 165 -4.16 13.04 26.53
CA ASN A 165 -5.53 13.52 26.50
C ASN A 165 -6.49 12.35 26.73
N LYS A 166 -7.80 12.60 26.72
CA LYS A 166 -8.82 11.56 26.98
C LYS A 166 -8.77 10.36 26.01
N GLN A 167 -8.07 10.46 24.89
CA GLN A 167 -7.98 9.45 23.83
C GLN A 167 -6.58 8.83 23.74
N ILE A 168 -5.57 9.40 24.41
CA ILE A 168 -4.17 8.98 24.31
C ILE A 168 -3.65 8.68 25.71
N GLU A 169 -3.32 7.41 25.94
CA GLU A 169 -2.61 6.92 27.12
C GLU A 169 -1.13 6.73 26.77
N ILE A 170 -0.23 7.28 27.58
CA ILE A 170 1.22 7.17 27.36
C ILE A 170 1.81 6.11 28.28
N ILE A 171 2.55 5.19 27.67
CA ILE A 171 3.25 4.11 28.36
C ILE A 171 4.75 4.34 28.18
N ASN A 172 5.48 4.52 29.29
CA ASN A 172 6.91 4.81 29.26
C ASN A 172 7.71 3.50 29.35
N ILE A 173 8.49 3.19 28.32
CA ILE A 173 9.34 1.98 28.33
C ILE A 173 10.78 2.37 28.69
N ASN A 174 11.32 1.77 29.76
CA ASN A 174 12.71 1.96 30.19
C ASN A 174 13.40 0.63 30.43
N LYS A 175 14.53 0.37 29.75
CA LYS A 175 15.28 -0.91 29.82
C LYS A 175 14.42 -2.15 29.57
N GLY A 176 13.44 -2.04 28.66
CA GLY A 176 12.52 -3.13 28.32
C GLY A 176 11.40 -3.38 29.33
N VAL A 177 11.23 -2.48 30.31
CA VAL A 177 10.14 -2.52 31.29
C VAL A 177 9.16 -1.40 31.00
N VAL A 178 7.87 -1.73 31.00
CA VAL A 178 6.70 -0.83 30.90
C VAL A 178 6.40 -0.19 32.25
#